data_AF-A0A538BD01-F1
#
_entry.id   AF-A0A538BD01-F1
#
_cell.length_a   1.000
_cell.length_b   1.000
_cell.length_c   1.000
_cell.angle_alpha   90.00
_cell.angle_beta   90.00
_cell.angle_gamma   90.00
#
_symmetry.space_group_name_H-M   'P 1'
#
loop_
_entity.id
_entity.type
_entity.pdbx_description
1 polymer ?
#
loop_
_entity_poly.entity_id
_entity_poly.type
_entity_poly.pdbx_seq_one_letter_code
_entity_poly.pdbx_strand_id
1 'polypeptide(L)'
;GSTSMASVCGSSLSLMDAGVPIKAPVAGIAMGLIYAEGKYTTLTDILGAEDAFGDMDFKVAGTSEFVTALQLDTKIDGLPADVLAKALQQARDARMQILDVMNKAIAEPRPSVAATAPKIVSFEIPLDKIGEVIGPKGKII
;
A
#
# COMPACT_ATOMS: atom_id res chain seq x y z
N GLY A 1 6.37 -13.86 6.02
CA GLY A 1 7.41 -12.81 6.13
C GLY A 1 6.75 -11.49 5.79
N SER A 2 7.49 -10.56 5.18
CA SER A 2 6.97 -9.33 4.54
C SER A 2 6.01 -8.44 5.35
N THR A 3 6.48 -7.96 6.50
CA THR A 3 5.77 -6.94 7.29
C THR A 3 5.54 -5.65 6.50
N SER A 4 6.39 -5.34 5.51
CA SER A 4 6.21 -4.21 4.60
C SER A 4 4.92 -4.31 3.78
N MET A 5 4.57 -5.50 3.27
CA MET A 5 3.35 -5.68 2.48
C MET A 5 2.12 -5.76 3.37
N ALA A 6 2.25 -6.31 4.58
CA ALA A 6 1.21 -6.22 5.60
C ALA A 6 0.88 -4.77 5.97
N SER A 7 1.90 -3.88 6.07
CA SER A 7 1.70 -2.45 6.29
C SER A 7 0.92 -1.78 5.16
N VAL A 8 1.12 -2.18 3.90
CA VAL A 8 0.32 -1.67 2.76
C VAL A 8 -1.15 -2.04 2.96
N CYS A 9 -1.45 -3.33 3.17
CA CYS A 9 -2.81 -3.81 3.38
C CYS A 9 -3.47 -3.13 4.60
N GLY A 10 -2.75 -3.10 5.73
CA GLY A 10 -3.23 -2.48 6.97
C GLY A 10 -3.47 -0.97 6.83
N SER A 11 -2.60 -0.26 6.11
CA SER A 11 -2.78 1.18 5.85
C SER A 11 -3.99 1.45 4.97
N SER A 12 -4.23 0.62 3.94
CA SER A 12 -5.42 0.74 3.10
C SER A 12 -6.70 0.60 3.93
N LEU A 13 -6.79 -0.43 4.76
CA LEU A 13 -7.92 -0.64 5.66
C LEU A 13 -8.07 0.51 6.66
N SER A 14 -6.97 0.97 7.25
CA SER A 14 -6.97 2.05 8.25
C SER A 14 -7.41 3.38 7.66
N LEU A 15 -6.97 3.71 6.44
CA LEU A 15 -7.40 4.93 5.74
C LEU A 15 -8.88 4.89 5.42
N MET A 16 -9.39 3.75 4.94
CA MET A 16 -10.81 3.55 4.66
C MET A 16 -11.65 3.65 5.95
N ASP A 17 -11.20 3.02 7.03
CA ASP A 17 -11.86 3.06 8.33
C ASP A 17 -11.87 4.47 8.94
N ALA A 18 -10.80 5.24 8.73
CA ALA A 18 -10.72 6.64 9.15
C ALA A 18 -11.57 7.59 8.29
N GLY A 19 -12.21 7.10 7.23
CA GLY A 19 -13.03 7.91 6.31
C GLY A 19 -12.21 8.73 5.32
N VAL A 20 -10.95 8.36 5.07
CA VAL A 20 -10.12 9.00 4.05
C VAL A 20 -10.57 8.52 2.67
N PRO A 21 -10.95 9.42 1.74
CA PRO A 21 -11.48 9.06 0.44
C PRO A 21 -10.36 8.61 -0.52
N ILE A 22 -9.81 7.41 -0.30
CA ILE A 22 -8.85 6.80 -1.21
C ILE A 22 -9.54 6.35 -2.51
N LYS A 23 -8.81 6.36 -3.64
CA LYS A 23 -9.37 6.01 -4.96
C LYS A 23 -9.75 4.54 -5.09
N ALA A 24 -8.97 3.66 -4.49
CA ALA A 24 -9.17 2.20 -4.52
C ALA A 24 -8.36 1.56 -3.39
N PRO A 25 -8.79 0.39 -2.87
CA PRO A 25 -8.00 -0.38 -1.90
C PRO A 25 -6.70 -0.88 -2.54
N VAL A 26 -5.64 -0.91 -1.74
CA VAL A 26 -4.30 -1.33 -2.16
C VAL A 26 -3.85 -2.50 -1.28
N ALA A 27 -3.43 -3.59 -1.92
CA ALA A 27 -2.81 -4.72 -1.26
C ALA A 27 -1.36 -4.89 -1.72
N GLY A 28 -0.55 -5.53 -0.89
CA GLY A 28 0.82 -5.91 -1.19
C GLY A 28 1.03 -7.42 -1.03
N ILE A 29 1.97 -7.97 -1.77
CA ILE A 29 2.42 -9.35 -1.63
C ILE A 29 3.94 -9.43 -1.79
N ALA A 30 4.60 -10.27 -1.00
CA ALA A 30 5.99 -10.65 -1.23
C ALA A 30 6.05 -12.00 -1.93
N MET A 31 6.97 -12.07 -2.87
CA MET A 31 7.20 -13.20 -3.73
C MET A 31 8.67 -13.56 -3.66
N GLY A 32 8.97 -14.84 -3.81
CA GLY A 32 10.33 -15.34 -3.90
C GLY A 32 10.58 -16.05 -5.22
N LEU A 33 11.85 -16.24 -5.54
CA LEU A 33 12.27 -17.09 -6.63
C LEU A 33 13.40 -18.00 -6.16
N ILE A 34 13.34 -19.26 -6.54
CA ILE A 34 14.42 -20.24 -6.37
C ILE A 34 14.84 -20.73 -7.76
N TYR A 35 16.14 -20.79 -7.99
CA TYR A 35 16.79 -21.35 -9.16
C TYR A 35 17.62 -22.56 -8.76
N ALA A 36 17.16 -23.76 -9.14
CA ALA A 36 17.87 -25.01 -8.89
C ALA A 36 17.85 -25.87 -10.15
N GLU A 37 19.00 -26.47 -10.48
CA GLU A 37 19.12 -27.44 -11.58
C GLU A 37 18.59 -26.91 -12.94
N GLY A 38 18.77 -25.62 -13.22
CA GLY A 38 18.30 -25.00 -14.47
C GLY A 38 16.82 -24.59 -14.46
N LYS A 39 16.11 -24.75 -13.33
CA LYS A 39 14.68 -24.47 -13.21
C LYS A 39 14.41 -23.35 -12.21
N TYR A 40 13.59 -22.39 -12.64
CA TYR A 40 13.05 -21.34 -11.78
C TYR A 40 11.71 -21.76 -11.18
N THR A 41 11.52 -21.50 -9.89
CA THR A 41 10.27 -21.72 -9.15
C THR A 41 9.91 -20.47 -8.38
N THR A 42 8.71 -19.93 -8.60
CA THR A 42 8.19 -18.75 -7.89
C THR A 42 7.43 -19.17 -6.65
N LEU A 43 7.77 -18.55 -5.51
CA LEU A 43 7.11 -18.72 -4.23
C LEU A 43 6.18 -17.52 -3.97
N THR A 44 4.99 -17.79 -3.44
CA THR A 44 4.01 -16.76 -3.05
C THR A 44 3.98 -16.62 -1.54
N ASP A 45 3.90 -15.39 -1.04
CA ASP A 45 3.84 -15.03 0.39
C ASP A 45 4.99 -15.58 1.21
N ILE A 46 6.21 -15.27 0.79
CA ILE A 46 7.41 -15.86 1.37
C ILE A 46 7.56 -15.62 2.88
N LEU A 47 8.00 -16.66 3.56
CA LEU A 47 8.50 -16.63 4.92
C LEU A 47 9.91 -16.02 4.97
N GLY A 48 10.32 -15.55 6.15
CA GLY A 48 11.68 -14.99 6.31
C GLY A 48 12.79 -16.01 6.00
N ALA A 49 12.52 -17.30 6.23
CA ALA A 49 13.45 -18.36 5.84
C ALA A 49 13.54 -18.52 4.31
N GLU A 50 12.41 -18.48 3.60
CA GLU A 50 12.37 -18.58 2.14
C GLU A 50 13.00 -17.36 1.45
N ASP A 51 12.88 -16.18 2.06
CA ASP A 51 13.62 -14.98 1.67
C ASP A 51 15.13 -15.17 1.86
N ALA A 52 15.56 -15.61 3.06
CA ALA A 52 16.98 -15.79 3.37
C ALA A 52 17.68 -16.78 2.42
N PHE A 53 17.02 -17.89 2.10
CA PHE A 53 17.58 -18.95 1.25
C PHE A 53 17.18 -18.86 -0.24
N GLY A 54 16.29 -17.94 -0.61
CA GLY A 54 15.88 -17.71 -2.00
C GLY A 54 16.88 -16.88 -2.78
N ASP A 55 16.82 -17.01 -4.11
CA ASP A 55 17.71 -16.34 -5.08
C ASP A 55 17.24 -14.92 -5.43
N MET A 56 15.97 -14.62 -5.18
CA MET A 56 15.38 -13.31 -5.37
C MET A 56 14.17 -13.16 -4.46
N ASP A 57 13.99 -11.97 -3.89
CA ASP A 57 12.72 -11.54 -3.33
C ASP A 57 12.21 -10.32 -4.11
N PHE A 58 10.91 -10.31 -4.40
CA PHE A 58 10.28 -9.15 -4.98
C PHE A 58 8.92 -8.91 -4.35
N LYS A 59 8.65 -7.62 -4.14
CA LYS A 59 7.46 -7.14 -3.44
C LYS A 59 6.64 -6.34 -4.43
N VAL A 60 5.36 -6.67 -4.54
CA VAL A 60 4.45 -6.01 -5.48
C VAL A 60 3.25 -5.50 -4.70
N ALA A 61 2.99 -4.20 -4.82
CA ALA A 61 1.79 -3.57 -4.28
C ALA A 61 0.95 -2.97 -5.41
N GLY A 62 -0.37 -2.95 -5.24
CA GLY A 62 -1.27 -2.38 -6.24
C GLY A 62 -2.74 -2.53 -5.91
N THR A 63 -3.54 -1.93 -6.79
CA THR A 63 -4.99 -2.07 -6.82
C THR A 63 -5.38 -3.30 -7.65
N SER A 64 -6.68 -3.50 -7.86
CA SER A 64 -7.23 -4.46 -8.82
C SER A 64 -6.83 -4.14 -10.28
N GLU A 65 -6.57 -2.87 -10.57
CA GLU A 65 -6.35 -2.39 -11.93
C GLU A 65 -4.87 -2.26 -12.30
N PHE A 66 -4.03 -1.77 -11.38
CA PHE A 66 -2.63 -1.47 -11.67
C PHE A 66 -1.70 -1.67 -10.47
N VAL A 67 -0.41 -1.79 -10.77
CA VAL A 67 0.67 -1.84 -9.78
C VAL A 67 0.98 -0.42 -9.34
N THR A 68 1.05 -0.19 -8.02
CA THR A 68 1.43 1.10 -7.43
C THR A 68 2.89 1.14 -7.01
N ALA A 69 3.46 0.00 -6.62
CA ALA A 69 4.86 -0.12 -6.27
C ALA A 69 5.39 -1.51 -6.59
N LEU A 70 6.66 -1.56 -6.97
CA LEU A 70 7.39 -2.77 -7.28
C LEU A 70 8.82 -2.61 -6.74
N GLN A 71 9.24 -3.53 -5.87
CA GLN A 71 10.61 -3.61 -5.35
C GLN A 71 11.17 -4.99 -5.73
N LEU A 72 12.35 -5.02 -6.34
CA LEU A 72 13.08 -6.24 -6.69
C LEU A 72 14.42 -6.21 -5.96
N ASP A 73 14.74 -7.29 -5.27
CA ASP A 73 16.05 -7.55 -4.69
C ASP A 73 16.54 -8.92 -5.19
N THR A 74 17.60 -8.89 -6.01
CA THR A 74 18.11 -10.04 -6.75
C THR A 74 19.48 -10.43 -6.20
N LYS A 75 19.66 -11.71 -5.84
CA LYS A 75 20.96 -12.26 -5.40
C LYS A 75 21.72 -12.95 -6.55
N ILE A 76 21.13 -12.98 -7.74
CA ILE A 76 21.69 -13.58 -8.96
C ILE A 76 21.96 -12.50 -10.03
N ASP A 77 22.91 -12.78 -10.92
CA ASP A 77 23.38 -11.82 -11.94
C ASP A 77 22.33 -11.47 -13.02
N GLY A 78 21.25 -12.24 -13.13
CA GLY A 78 20.17 -11.94 -14.07
C GLY A 78 19.01 -12.92 -14.01
N LEU A 79 17.85 -12.47 -14.49
CA LEU A 79 16.61 -13.24 -14.56
C LEU A 79 16.01 -13.16 -15.98
N PRO A 80 15.65 -14.28 -16.62
CA PRO A 80 14.96 -14.24 -17.90
C PRO A 80 13.64 -13.47 -17.81
N ALA A 81 13.36 -12.62 -18.79
CA ALA A 81 12.18 -11.76 -18.79
C ALA A 81 10.85 -12.53 -18.74
N ASP A 82 10.80 -13.72 -19.34
CA ASP A 82 9.61 -14.57 -19.33
C ASP A 82 9.34 -15.17 -17.93
N VAL A 83 10.39 -15.45 -17.16
CA VAL A 83 10.27 -15.91 -15.77
C VAL A 83 9.75 -14.78 -14.90
N LEU A 84 10.30 -13.57 -15.04
CA LEU A 84 9.81 -12.40 -14.31
C LEU A 84 8.34 -12.10 -14.64
N ALA A 85 7.96 -12.17 -15.91
CA ALA A 85 6.58 -11.95 -16.35
C ALA A 85 5.61 -12.95 -15.72
N LYS A 86 5.96 -14.24 -15.69
CA LYS A 86 5.19 -15.29 -15.00
C LYS A 86 5.09 -15.03 -13.49
N ALA A 87 6.20 -14.65 -12.88
CA ALA A 87 6.25 -14.37 -11.44
C ALA A 87 5.38 -13.15 -11.06
N LEU A 88 5.38 -12.10 -11.88
CA LEU A 88 4.51 -10.93 -11.70
C LEU A 88 3.03 -11.27 -11.92
N GLN A 89 2.71 -12.19 -12.84
CA GLN A 89 1.35 -12.68 -13.02
C GLN A 89 0.87 -13.46 -11.79
N GLN A 90 1.71 -14.35 -11.24
CA GLN A 90 1.42 -15.06 -9.99
C GLN A 90 1.23 -14.09 -8.82
N ALA A 91 2.04 -13.04 -8.74
CA ALA A 91 1.92 -11.99 -7.74
C ALA A 91 0.60 -11.22 -7.87
N ARG A 92 0.16 -10.92 -9.10
CA ARG A 92 -1.14 -10.29 -9.36
C ARG A 92 -2.26 -11.16 -8.82
N ASP A 93 -2.26 -12.44 -9.13
CA ASP A 93 -3.34 -13.35 -8.74
C ASP A 93 -3.41 -13.49 -7.20
N ALA A 94 -2.26 -13.59 -6.52
CA ALA A 94 -2.19 -13.57 -5.06
C ALA A 94 -2.69 -12.24 -4.47
N ARG A 95 -2.31 -11.10 -5.09
CA ARG A 95 -2.79 -9.78 -4.66
C ARG A 95 -4.30 -9.65 -4.78
N MET A 96 -4.92 -10.23 -5.82
CA MET A 96 -6.38 -10.20 -5.98
C MET A 96 -7.06 -10.98 -4.85
N GLN A 97 -6.52 -12.13 -4.46
CA GLN A 97 -7.06 -12.90 -3.33
C GLN A 97 -6.99 -12.10 -2.02
N ILE A 98 -5.90 -11.38 -1.78
CA ILE A 98 -5.76 -10.52 -0.59
C ILE A 98 -6.79 -9.38 -0.63
N LEU A 99 -6.94 -8.70 -1.77
CA LEU A 99 -7.96 -7.66 -1.94
C LEU A 99 -9.37 -8.20 -1.70
N ASP A 100 -9.70 -9.38 -2.23
CA ASP A 100 -11.01 -10.00 -2.02
C ASP A 100 -11.29 -10.29 -0.55
N VAL A 101 -10.28 -10.69 0.23
CA VAL A 101 -10.41 -10.89 1.68
C VAL A 101 -10.54 -9.55 2.41
N MET A 102 -9.72 -8.55 2.06
CA MET A 102 -9.80 -7.21 2.63
C MET A 102 -11.18 -6.56 2.41
N ASN A 103 -11.72 -6.68 1.20
CA ASN A 103 -13.00 -6.11 0.81
C ASN A 103 -14.19 -6.73 1.57
N LYS A 104 -14.06 -7.96 2.08
CA LYS A 104 -15.06 -8.57 2.97
C LYS A 104 -15.10 -7.89 4.35
N ALA A 105 -14.02 -7.24 4.78
CA ALA A 105 -13.97 -6.50 6.03
C ALA A 105 -14.43 -5.05 5.87
N ILE A 106 -13.92 -4.35 4.84
CA ILE A 106 -14.35 -3.00 4.48
C ILE A 106 -14.22 -2.82 2.96
N ALA A 107 -15.35 -2.62 2.28
CA ALA A 107 -15.38 -2.54 0.82
C ALA A 107 -15.10 -1.11 0.30
N GLU A 108 -15.44 -0.09 1.09
CA GLU A 108 -15.32 1.32 0.73
C GLU A 108 -14.95 2.19 1.94
N PRO A 109 -14.32 3.37 1.73
CA PRO A 109 -14.08 4.32 2.81
C PRO A 109 -15.36 4.69 3.55
N ARG A 110 -15.27 4.92 4.86
CA ARG A 110 -16.40 5.45 5.62
C ARG A 110 -16.85 6.80 5.05
N PRO A 111 -18.16 7.11 5.06
CA PRO A 111 -18.70 8.33 4.46
C PRO A 111 -18.26 9.62 5.18
N SER A 112 -17.79 9.51 6.42
CA SER A 112 -17.31 10.63 7.22
C SER A 112 -16.10 10.22 8.05
N VAL A 113 -15.22 11.18 8.31
CA VAL A 113 -14.11 11.01 9.24
C VAL A 113 -14.58 10.68 10.65
N ALA A 114 -13.72 10.04 11.44
CA ALA A 114 -14.01 9.67 12.83
C ALA A 114 -14.45 10.87 13.68
N ALA A 115 -15.27 10.63 14.72
CA ALA A 115 -15.72 11.68 15.62
C ALA A 115 -14.57 12.38 16.37
N THR A 116 -13.47 11.67 16.58
CA THR A 116 -12.22 12.14 17.19
C THR A 116 -11.26 12.80 16.20
N ALA A 117 -11.57 12.79 14.90
CA ALA A 117 -10.75 13.45 13.90
C ALA A 117 -10.82 14.98 14.06
N PRO A 118 -9.72 15.71 13.75
CA PRO A 118 -9.73 17.17 13.75
C PRO A 118 -10.82 17.72 12.83
N LYS A 119 -11.58 18.70 13.30
CA LYS A 119 -12.62 19.37 12.54
C LYS A 119 -12.27 20.82 12.31
N ILE A 120 -12.50 21.29 11.09
CA ILE A 120 -12.40 22.71 10.75
C ILE A 120 -13.71 23.37 11.16
N VAL A 121 -13.63 24.39 12.01
CA VAL A 121 -14.75 25.27 12.31
C VAL A 121 -14.57 26.53 11.48
N SER A 122 -15.48 26.75 10.52
CA SER A 122 -15.51 27.97 9.71
C SER A 122 -16.56 28.92 10.25
N PHE A 123 -16.16 30.18 10.41
CA PHE A 123 -17.04 31.30 10.73
C PHE A 123 -16.58 32.50 9.91
N GLU A 124 -17.52 33.37 9.58
CA GLU A 124 -17.24 34.61 8.86
C GLU A 124 -17.01 35.74 9.87
N ILE A 125 -16.04 36.60 9.57
CA ILE A 125 -15.81 37.84 10.32
C ILE A 125 -16.04 39.04 9.41
N PRO A 126 -16.50 40.18 9.97
CA PRO A 126 -16.54 41.44 9.25
C PRO A 126 -15.15 41.81 8.69
N LEU A 127 -15.10 42.31 7.45
CA LEU A 127 -13.86 42.67 6.73
C LEU A 127 -12.99 43.67 7.50
N ASP A 128 -13.64 44.62 8.18
CA ASP A 128 -13.00 45.63 9.03
C ASP A 128 -12.29 45.03 10.26
N LYS A 129 -12.68 43.82 10.69
CA LYS A 129 -12.08 43.12 11.84
C LYS A 129 -10.94 42.17 11.47
N ILE A 130 -10.61 42.00 10.19
CA ILE A 130 -9.50 41.15 9.75
C ILE A 130 -8.17 41.60 10.38
N GLY A 131 -7.94 42.91 10.47
CA GLY A 131 -6.72 43.47 11.06
C GLY A 131 -6.57 43.14 12.55
N GLU A 132 -7.68 43.04 13.29
CA GLU A 132 -7.68 42.66 14.71
C GLU A 132 -7.38 41.18 14.92
N VAL A 133 -7.91 40.31 14.05
CA VAL A 133 -7.70 38.85 14.12
C VAL A 133 -6.26 38.48 13.74
N ILE A 134 -5.69 39.10 12.71
CA ILE A 134 -4.30 38.85 12.30
C ILE A 134 -3.30 39.53 13.26
N GLY A 135 -3.61 40.77 13.67
CA GLY A 135 -2.72 41.62 14.44
C GLY A 135 -1.52 42.16 13.65
N PRO A 136 -0.73 43.08 14.23
CA PRO A 136 0.42 43.66 13.56
C PRO A 136 1.48 42.60 13.27
N LYS A 137 1.81 42.43 11.98
CA LYS A 137 2.75 41.41 11.47
C LYS A 137 2.38 39.96 11.85
N GLY A 138 1.10 39.66 12.07
CA GLY A 138 0.63 38.31 12.38
C GLY A 138 0.87 37.85 13.82
N LYS A 139 1.17 38.76 14.76
CA LYS A 139 1.50 38.40 16.15
C LYS A 139 0.39 37.63 16.90
N ILE A 140 -0.86 37.77 16.47
CA ILE A 140 -2.02 37.21 17.20
C ILE A 140 -2.38 35.79 16.72
N ILE A 141 -1.96 35.40 15.51
CA ILE A 141 -2.28 34.09 14.90
C ILE A 141 -1.11 33.11 14.91
#